data_AF-A0A7V3MXL9-F1
#
_entry.id   AF-A0A7V3MXL9-F1
#
_cell.length_a   1.000
_cell.length_b   1.000
_cell.length_c   1.000
_cell.angle_alpha   90.00
_cell.angle_beta   90.00
_cell.angle_gamma   90.00
#
_symmetry.space_group_name_H-M   'P 1'
#
loop_
_entity.id
_entity.type
_entity.pdbx_description
1 polymer ?
#
loop_
_entity_poly.entity_id
_entity_poly.type
_entity_poly.pdbx_seq_one_letter_code
_entity_poly.pdbx_strand_id
1 'polypeptide(L)'
;ALLFHGKNIFFAPALPLEDVFDPTGAGDTFAGGFIGKLAKMNDISFNAMKNAVVCGANLASFTVEKFGSERLEELSKEEIKNRLQDFIQLTQFEIEML
;
A
#
# COMPACT_ATOMS: atom_id res chain seq x y z
N ALA A 1 2.44 -7.56 0.17
CA ALA A 1 2.92 -7.68 -1.23
C ALA A 1 4.42 -7.99 -1.26
N LEU A 2 4.87 -8.76 -2.26
CA LEU A 2 6.30 -9.01 -2.50
C LEU A 2 6.75 -8.29 -3.77
N LEU A 3 7.85 -7.56 -3.68
CA LEU A 3 8.51 -6.90 -4.81
C LEU A 3 9.85 -7.60 -5.08
N PHE A 4 10.00 -8.12 -6.30
CA PHE A 4 11.22 -8.75 -6.77
C PHE A 4 11.90 -7.79 -7.77
N HIS A 5 13.17 -7.46 -7.52
CA HIS A 5 13.96 -6.62 -8.43
C HIS A 5 15.41 -7.10 -8.49
N GLY A 6 15.74 -7.84 -9.55
CA GLY A 6 17.01 -8.55 -9.66
C GLY A 6 17.17 -9.56 -8.53
N LYS A 7 18.22 -9.39 -7.71
CA LYS A 7 18.46 -10.21 -6.50
C LYS A 7 17.81 -9.66 -5.22
N ASN A 8 17.20 -8.47 -5.30
CA ASN A 8 16.59 -7.83 -4.14
C ASN A 8 15.13 -8.24 -4.02
N ILE A 9 14.70 -8.46 -2.78
CA ILE A 9 13.32 -8.74 -2.43
C ILE A 9 12.89 -7.73 -1.37
N PHE A 10 11.70 -7.16 -1.52
CA PHE A 10 11.06 -6.36 -0.51
C PHE A 10 9.69 -6.92 -0.18
N PHE A 11 9.39 -6.99 1.12
CA PHE A 11 8.10 -7.39 1.65
C PHE A 11 7.39 -6.18 2.24
N ALA A 12 6.24 -5.84 1.69
CA ALA A 12 5.29 -4.94 2.33
C ALA A 12 4.26 -5.79 3.09
N PRO A 13 4.07 -5.59 4.39
CA PRO A 13 3.11 -6.35 5.17
C PRO A 13 1.68 -6.11 4.66
N ALA A 14 0.80 -7.08 4.93
CA ALA A 14 -0.63 -6.83 4.81
C ALA A 14 -1.08 -5.99 6.01
N LEU A 15 -2.02 -5.08 5.79
CA LEU A 15 -2.68 -4.40 6.88
C LEU A 15 -3.82 -5.30 7.38
N PRO A 16 -3.87 -5.62 8.70
CA PRO A 16 -5.03 -6.28 9.28
C PRO A 16 -6.23 -5.34 9.18
N LEU A 17 -7.25 -5.75 8.43
CA LEU A 17 -8.53 -5.06 8.36
C LEU A 17 -9.54 -5.87 9.19
N GLU A 18 -10.39 -5.17 9.94
CA GLU A 18 -11.43 -5.80 10.75
C GLU A 18 -12.46 -6.51 9.85
N ASP A 19 -12.88 -5.85 8.77
CA ASP A 19 -13.79 -6.39 7.77
C ASP A 19 -13.30 -6.15 6.34
N VAL A 20 -13.39 -7.19 5.50
CA VAL A 20 -13.17 -7.13 4.05
C VAL A 20 -14.53 -7.38 3.39
N PHE A 21 -15.05 -6.37 2.69
CA PHE A 21 -16.40 -6.39 2.11
C PHE A 21 -16.41 -6.90 0.67
N ASP A 22 -15.65 -6.28 -0.23
CA ASP A 22 -15.59 -6.65 -1.66
C ASP A 22 -14.15 -6.55 -2.20
N PRO A 23 -13.48 -7.67 -2.55
CA PRO A 23 -12.10 -7.62 -3.04
C PRO A 23 -11.96 -7.08 -4.47
N THR A 24 -13.06 -6.83 -5.17
CA THR A 24 -13.06 -6.40 -6.58
C THR A 24 -12.32 -5.07 -6.74
N GLY A 25 -11.43 -4.96 -7.73
CA GLY A 25 -10.70 -3.73 -8.02
C GLY A 25 -9.52 -3.41 -7.09
N ALA A 26 -9.26 -4.22 -6.05
CA ALA A 26 -8.11 -4.01 -5.16
C ALA A 26 -6.77 -4.11 -5.92
N GLY A 27 -6.64 -5.05 -6.86
CA GLY A 27 -5.45 -5.21 -7.69
C GLY A 27 -5.21 -4.03 -8.63
N ASP A 28 -6.26 -3.52 -9.27
CA ASP A 28 -6.18 -2.34 -10.16
C ASP A 28 -5.87 -1.07 -9.37
N THR A 29 -6.48 -0.93 -8.19
CA THR A 29 -6.18 0.18 -7.27
C THR A 29 -4.74 0.13 -6.80
N PHE A 30 -4.23 -1.07 -6.47
CA PHE A 30 -2.82 -1.27 -6.12
C PHE A 30 -1.91 -0.83 -7.27
N ALA A 31 -2.18 -1.29 -8.49
CA ALA A 31 -1.38 -0.95 -9.67
C ALA A 31 -1.42 0.56 -9.96
N GLY A 32 -2.59 1.19 -9.86
CA GLY A 32 -2.77 2.63 -10.01
C GLY A 32 -2.01 3.43 -8.97
N GLY A 33 -2.08 3.04 -7.69
CA GLY A 33 -1.31 3.64 -6.61
C GLY A 33 0.20 3.48 -6.79
N PHE A 34 0.63 2.30 -7.23
CA PHE A 34 2.04 2.01 -7.51
C PHE A 34 2.58 2.91 -8.63
N ILE A 35 1.96 2.89 -9.81
CA ILE A 35 2.41 3.68 -10.97
C ILE A 35 2.27 5.18 -10.68
N GLY A 36 1.18 5.61 -10.04
CA GLY A 36 0.97 7.01 -9.67
C GLY A 36 2.04 7.52 -8.71
N LYS A 37 2.48 6.69 -7.76
CA LYS A 37 3.57 7.05 -6.84
C LYS A 37 4.91 7.18 -7.57
N LEU A 38 5.25 6.25 -8.46
CA LEU A 38 6.47 6.33 -9.27
C LEU A 38 6.47 7.57 -10.18
N ALA A 39 5.37 7.81 -10.89
CA ALA A 39 5.20 8.96 -11.77
C ALA A 39 5.37 10.29 -11.00
N LYS A 40 4.79 10.39 -9.80
CA LYS A 40 4.94 11.57 -8.94
C LYS A 40 6.38 11.81 -8.48
N MET A 41 7.16 10.76 -8.25
CA MET A 41 8.57 10.86 -7.84
C MET A 41 9.52 11.05 -9.02
N ASN A 42 9.07 10.70 -10.24
CA ASN A 42 9.91 10.60 -11.43
C ASN A 42 11.17 9.74 -11.19
N ASP A 43 11.00 8.64 -10.45
CA ASP A 43 12.07 7.72 -10.07
C ASP A 43 11.56 6.28 -10.11
N ILE A 44 12.32 5.40 -10.76
CA ILE A 44 12.06 3.95 -10.86
C ILE A 44 13.12 3.12 -10.11
N SER A 45 13.89 3.75 -9.22
CA SER A 45 14.83 3.07 -8.34
C SER A 45 14.13 2.03 -7.47
N PHE A 46 14.88 1.03 -6.99
CA PHE A 46 14.32 0.03 -6.07
C PHE A 46 13.71 0.68 -4.82
N ASN A 47 14.32 1.76 -4.30
CA ASN A 47 13.78 2.51 -3.17
C ASN A 47 12.46 3.21 -3.52
N ALA A 48 12.35 3.81 -4.71
CA ALA A 48 11.09 4.35 -5.21
C ALA A 48 10.02 3.26 -5.35
N MET A 49 10.38 2.08 -5.88
CA MET A 49 9.46 0.95 -5.99
C MET A 49 8.96 0.46 -4.63
N LYS A 50 9.81 0.40 -3.59
CA LYS A 50 9.37 0.06 -2.22
C LYS A 50 8.28 1.03 -1.73
N ASN A 51 8.51 2.33 -1.87
CA ASN A 51 7.53 3.37 -1.52
C ASN A 51 6.23 3.24 -2.34
N ALA A 52 6.34 2.91 -3.63
CA ALA A 52 5.21 2.70 -4.51
C ALA A 52 4.38 1.47 -4.13
N VAL A 53 5.02 0.36 -3.73
CA VAL A 53 4.32 -0.84 -3.23
C VAL A 53 3.50 -0.52 -1.99
N VAL A 54 4.08 0.19 -1.02
CA VAL A 54 3.35 0.59 0.19
C VAL A 54 2.19 1.54 -0.15
N CYS A 55 2.40 2.47 -1.08
CA CYS A 55 1.32 3.36 -1.53
C CYS A 55 0.18 2.61 -2.23
N GLY A 56 0.50 1.64 -3.09
CA GLY A 56 -0.50 0.79 -3.75
C GLY A 56 -1.27 -0.06 -2.74
N ALA A 57 -0.56 -0.67 -1.78
CA ALA A 57 -1.18 -1.47 -0.73
C ALA A 57 -2.11 -0.64 0.17
N ASN A 58 -1.71 0.60 0.48
CA ASN A 58 -2.54 1.54 1.22
C ASN A 58 -3.86 1.84 0.48
N LEU A 59 -3.81 2.24 -0.79
CA LEU A 59 -5.04 2.53 -1.54
C LEU A 59 -5.92 1.28 -1.72
N ALA A 60 -5.32 0.14 -2.03
CA ALA A 60 -6.05 -1.13 -2.15
C ALA A 60 -6.72 -1.57 -0.85
N SER A 61 -6.15 -1.20 0.31
CA SER A 61 -6.76 -1.50 1.62
C SER A 61 -8.08 -0.77 1.84
N PHE A 62 -8.31 0.34 1.14
CA PHE A 62 -9.60 1.04 1.15
C PHE A 62 -10.57 0.43 0.14
N THR A 63 -10.12 0.09 -1.07
CA THR A 63 -11.01 -0.47 -2.10
C THR A 63 -11.85 -1.64 -1.58
N VAL A 64 -11.28 -2.45 -0.70
CA VAL A 64 -11.95 -3.63 -0.18
C VAL A 64 -13.02 -3.39 0.89
N GLU A 65 -13.17 -2.15 1.38
CA GLU A 65 -14.08 -1.83 2.50
C GLU A 65 -15.54 -1.58 2.04
N LYS A 66 -15.79 -1.34 0.74
CA LYS A 66 -17.13 -1.15 0.16
C LYS A 66 -17.22 -1.78 -1.23
N PHE A 67 -18.43 -1.84 -1.78
CA PHE A 67 -18.66 -2.39 -3.11
C PHE A 67 -17.98 -1.54 -4.20
N GLY A 68 -17.24 -2.19 -5.11
CA GLY A 68 -16.62 -1.52 -6.26
C GLY A 68 -15.71 -0.34 -5.88
N SER A 69 -15.90 0.82 -6.51
CA SER A 69 -15.09 2.03 -6.28
C SER A 69 -15.63 2.95 -5.18
N GLU A 70 -16.77 2.63 -4.57
CA GLU A 70 -17.49 3.54 -3.65
C GLU A 70 -16.59 4.05 -2.52
N ARG A 71 -15.76 3.19 -1.95
CA ARG A 71 -14.87 3.59 -0.85
C ARG A 71 -13.81 4.62 -1.29
N LEU A 72 -13.34 4.54 -2.53
CA LEU A 72 -12.32 5.44 -3.07
C LEU A 72 -12.89 6.83 -3.38
N GLU A 73 -14.17 6.92 -3.75
CA GLU A 73 -14.85 8.18 -4.08
C GLU A 73 -15.03 9.08 -2.84
N GLU A 74 -15.18 8.47 -1.67
CA GLU A 74 -15.33 9.17 -0.39
C GLU A 74 -13.99 9.43 0.32
N LEU A 75 -12.88 8.90 -0.21
CA LEU A 75 -11.61 8.84 0.48
C LEU A 75 -10.94 10.22 0.61
N SER A 76 -10.61 10.60 1.84
CA SER A 76 -9.87 11.83 2.13
C SER A 76 -8.35 11.61 2.14
N LYS A 77 -7.60 12.69 1.91
CA LYS A 77 -6.13 12.67 2.03
C LYS A 77 -5.64 12.35 3.45
N GLU A 78 -6.42 12.71 4.46
CA GLU A 78 -6.09 12.45 5.86
C GLU A 78 -6.18 10.96 6.18
N GLU A 79 -7.24 10.29 5.73
CA GLU A 79 -7.38 8.83 5.86
C GLU A 79 -6.23 8.09 5.18
N ILE A 80 -5.87 8.48 3.95
CA ILE A 80 -4.73 7.88 3.23
C ILE A 80 -3.45 8.04 4.05
N LYS A 81 -3.23 9.22 4.64
CA LYS A 81 -2.04 9.50 5.45
C LYS A 81 -2.04 8.68 6.73
N ASN A 82 -3.15 8.59 7.43
CA ASN A 82 -3.28 7.84 8.68
C ASN A 82 -3.05 6.35 8.43
N ARG A 83 -3.70 5.79 7.41
CA ARG A 83 -3.49 4.41 6.95
C ARG A 83 -2.04 4.14 6.55
N LEU A 84 -1.36 5.11 5.94
CA LEU A 84 0.06 4.98 5.62
C LEU A 84 0.93 4.86 6.89
N GLN A 85 0.58 5.59 7.95
CA GLN A 85 1.27 5.47 9.23
C GLN A 85 1.08 4.07 9.82
N ASP A 86 -0.12 3.49 9.72
CA ASP A 86 -0.38 2.12 10.18
C ASP A 86 0.53 1.11 9.45
N PHE A 87 0.66 1.25 8.11
CA PHE A 87 1.60 0.43 7.33
C PHE A 87 3.06 0.60 7.78
N ILE A 88 3.49 1.83 8.12
CA ILE A 88 4.85 2.08 8.61
C ILE A 88 5.07 1.43 9.97
N GLN A 89 4.12 1.59 10.89
CA GLN A 89 4.18 1.00 12.23
C GLN A 89 4.27 -0.53 12.18
N LEU A 90 3.59 -1.19 11.24
CA LEU A 90 3.70 -2.64 11.04
C LEU A 90 5.08 -3.10 10.56
N THR A 91 5.89 -2.20 10.00
CA THR A 91 7.24 -2.52 9.51
C THR A 91 8.36 -2.10 10.46
N GLN A 92 8.07 -1.23 11.42
CA GLN A 92 9.03 -0.73 12.40
C GLN A 92 8.89 -1.54 13.70
N PHE A 93 9.60 -2.66 13.76
CA PHE A 93 9.83 -3.36 15.03
C PHE A 93 11.32 -3.42 15.31
N GLU A 94 11.72 -2.94 16.48
CA GLU A 94 13.07 -3.07 16.98
C GLU A 94 13.14 -4.31 17.88
N ILE A 95 14.05 -5.23 17.55
CA ILE A 95 14.37 -6.37 18.42
C ILE A 95 15.57 -5.95 19.27
N GLU A 96 15.39 -5.89 20.58
CA GLU A 96 16.54 -5.94 21.50
C GLU A 96 17.15 -7.33 21.41
N MET A 97 18.38 -7.43 20.91
CA MET A 97 19.13 -8.67 20.98
C MET A 97 19.69 -8.82 22.39
N LEU A 98 19.30 -9.91 23.06
CA LEU A 98 19.85 -10.34 24.35
C LEU A 98 21.37 -10.52 24.31
#